data_AF-A0A2N6AF21-F1
#
_entry.id   AF-A0A2N6AF21-F1
#
_cell.length_a   1.000
_cell.length_b   1.000
_cell.length_c   1.000
_cell.angle_alpha   90.00
_cell.angle_beta   90.00
_cell.angle_gamma   90.00
#
_symmetry.space_group_name_H-M   'P 1'
#
loop_
_entity.id
_entity.type
_entity.pdbx_description
1 polymer ?
#
loop_
_entity_poly.entity_id
_entity_poly.type
_entity_poly.pdbx_seq_one_letter_code
_entity_poly.pdbx_strand_id
1 'polypeptide(L)'
;MLSVIATSTATAQFDLEKVRKKAKEVLSKDSDDEEKEEAAETSAEPQRKLTPWEEEQASHEKGRKVLTEADFAVRPLANIRSVYSGMLTDKREAQNFYDKCKVADYPNRRLQVEQAVQEDPELRDLEEHNYNELMTGFPKHFAQLTDEYLIKEINNAIETAYAEKAKGAARAGAAREAAEAALLTAEGVLLVTPENTRVQQLRADAQAAAESMGAAFASNVYSGTFHQEHVGKIVFSSSPIEAGQENAAAITSTFAAGDRIYGMMYFDGTYKEVTGGSSVAHTRLLVDGNEMVSYVFKLDAEGSARSWLKSEIVPDPAQSTTRGAQLFTEKLMSLSPRRHTVIIRTTDDYNKTIAEGEFSLDCTSGLDKIAEVHRGLSEKKLAGVGLPSPAMRNAGLEKQMKAALKDWSPKKPIKVIITDRDWTIQHHPVTGAVVSRTINTTTVFKLPDGSCRYFEISFKQQYAGGKYGKAQQFGVGDSADILCSKVK
;
A
#
# COMPACT_ATOMS: atom_id res chain seq x y z
N MET A 1 -49.89 5.21 45.71
CA MET A 1 -49.00 4.30 46.47
C MET A 1 -48.67 3.09 45.60
N LEU A 2 -47.66 3.21 44.73
CA LEU A 2 -47.13 2.09 43.94
C LEU A 2 -45.62 2.18 44.01
N SER A 3 -45.05 1.18 44.67
CA SER A 3 -43.65 1.05 45.05
C SER A 3 -42.82 0.62 43.84
N VAL A 4 -41.79 1.39 43.50
CA VAL A 4 -40.82 1.06 42.46
C VAL A 4 -39.65 0.36 43.14
N ILE A 5 -39.50 -0.94 42.88
CA ILE A 5 -38.33 -1.73 43.28
C ILE A 5 -37.22 -1.44 42.26
N ALA A 6 -36.21 -0.68 42.68
CA ALA A 6 -34.98 -0.49 41.92
C ALA A 6 -34.00 -1.62 42.26
N THR A 7 -33.82 -2.57 41.33
CA THR A 7 -32.77 -3.58 41.38
C THR A 7 -31.44 -2.95 40.97
N SER A 8 -30.59 -2.68 41.96
CA SER A 8 -29.20 -2.29 41.79
C SER A 8 -28.36 -3.49 41.32
N THR A 9 -28.18 -3.65 40.02
CA THR A 9 -27.15 -4.52 39.46
C THR A 9 -25.80 -3.81 39.54
N ALA A 10 -25.00 -4.17 40.54
CA ALA A 10 -23.59 -3.80 40.59
C ALA A 10 -22.83 -4.55 39.48
N THR A 11 -22.68 -3.91 38.33
CA THR A 11 -21.71 -4.35 37.32
C THR A 11 -20.31 -4.14 37.88
N ALA A 12 -19.65 -5.22 38.27
CA ALA A 12 -18.22 -5.22 38.53
C ALA A 12 -17.51 -4.79 37.25
N GLN A 13 -17.07 -3.54 37.22
CA GLN A 13 -16.31 -2.96 36.13
C GLN A 13 -14.97 -3.69 36.09
N PHE A 14 -14.81 -4.56 35.09
CA PHE A 14 -13.61 -5.34 34.89
C PHE A 14 -12.48 -4.39 34.51
N ASP A 15 -11.65 -4.05 35.50
CA ASP A 15 -10.55 -3.11 35.37
C ASP A 15 -9.43 -3.74 34.54
N LEU A 16 -9.55 -3.57 33.22
CA LEU A 16 -8.59 -4.02 32.22
C LEU A 16 -7.21 -3.39 32.42
N GLU A 17 -7.09 -2.22 33.05
CA GLU A 17 -5.78 -1.65 33.41
C GLU A 17 -5.15 -2.41 34.56
N LYS A 18 -5.93 -2.79 35.58
CA LYS A 18 -5.44 -3.63 36.68
C LYS A 18 -5.03 -5.02 36.19
N VAL A 19 -5.78 -5.59 35.24
CA VAL A 19 -5.42 -6.88 34.61
C VAL A 19 -4.19 -6.74 33.72
N ARG A 20 -4.07 -5.68 32.91
CA ARG A 20 -2.88 -5.42 32.09
C ARG A 20 -1.64 -5.12 32.93
N LYS A 21 -1.78 -4.38 34.03
CA LYS A 21 -0.69 -4.10 34.96
C LYS A 21 -0.21 -5.39 35.63
N LYS A 22 -1.14 -6.24 36.06
CA LYS A 22 -0.83 -7.55 36.64
C LYS A 22 -0.23 -8.52 35.61
N ALA A 23 -0.71 -8.48 34.36
CA ALA A 23 -0.15 -9.27 33.26
C ALA A 23 1.25 -8.78 32.86
N LYS A 24 1.51 -7.47 32.87
CA LYS A 24 2.85 -6.90 32.67
C LYS A 24 3.79 -7.24 33.83
N GLU A 25 3.33 -7.20 35.08
CA GLU A 25 4.13 -7.61 36.24
C GLU A 25 4.44 -9.11 36.25
N VAL A 26 3.57 -9.96 35.70
CA VAL A 26 3.82 -11.40 35.55
C VAL A 26 4.76 -11.65 34.37
N LEU A 27 4.52 -11.04 33.21
CA LEU A 27 5.39 -11.19 32.03
C LEU A 27 6.78 -10.59 32.22
N SER A 28 6.91 -9.49 32.96
CA SER A 28 8.23 -8.93 33.30
C SER A 28 8.94 -9.76 34.37
N LYS A 29 8.21 -10.50 35.22
CA LYS A 29 8.83 -11.45 36.15
C LYS A 29 9.32 -12.68 35.41
N ASP A 30 8.54 -13.24 34.50
CA ASP A 30 8.97 -14.43 33.77
C ASP A 30 10.14 -14.13 32.79
N SER A 31 10.20 -12.93 32.19
CA SER A 31 11.35 -12.54 31.34
C SER A 31 12.58 -12.10 32.14
N ASP A 32 12.38 -11.39 33.25
CA ASP A 32 13.51 -10.98 34.09
C ASP A 32 14.02 -12.14 34.96
N ASP A 33 13.21 -13.16 35.25
CA ASP A 33 13.64 -14.35 36.00
C ASP A 33 14.28 -15.41 35.07
N GLU A 34 13.88 -15.54 33.78
CA GLU A 34 14.63 -16.37 32.82
C GLU A 34 15.96 -15.70 32.37
N GLU A 35 16.00 -14.39 32.13
CA GLU A 35 17.28 -13.70 31.85
C GLU A 35 18.14 -13.50 33.12
N LYS A 36 17.57 -13.47 34.34
CA LYS A 36 18.37 -13.47 35.58
C LYS A 36 18.74 -14.85 36.08
N GLU A 37 18.01 -15.93 35.82
CA GLU A 37 18.52 -17.27 36.13
C GLU A 37 19.62 -17.68 35.15
N GLU A 38 19.54 -17.31 33.86
CA GLU A 38 20.64 -17.57 32.91
C GLU A 38 21.86 -16.62 33.14
N ALA A 39 21.64 -15.40 33.64
CA ALA A 39 22.73 -14.46 34.00
C ALA A 39 23.25 -14.60 35.45
N ALA A 40 22.54 -15.29 36.37
CA ALA A 40 23.01 -15.53 37.73
C ALA A 40 23.63 -16.93 37.92
N GLU A 41 23.32 -17.89 37.04
CA GLU A 41 23.97 -19.21 37.03
C GLU A 41 25.19 -19.30 36.10
N THR A 42 25.50 -18.22 35.36
CA THR A 42 26.90 -17.91 34.98
C THR A 42 27.63 -17.27 36.16
N SER A 43 27.57 -17.96 37.30
CA SER A 43 28.44 -17.69 38.44
C SER A 43 29.88 -17.64 37.93
N ALA A 44 30.61 -16.61 38.31
CA ALA A 44 31.99 -16.36 37.92
C ALA A 44 32.85 -17.62 38.05
N GLU A 45 32.91 -18.42 36.99
CA GLU A 45 33.96 -19.41 36.84
C GLU A 45 35.25 -18.60 36.94
N PRO A 46 36.12 -18.90 37.92
CA PRO A 46 37.36 -18.15 38.08
C PRO A 46 38.07 -18.22 36.74
N GLN A 47 38.19 -17.08 36.05
CA GLN A 47 38.77 -16.99 34.71
C GLN A 47 40.09 -17.77 34.74
N ARG A 48 40.03 -18.99 34.22
CA ARG A 48 41.19 -19.86 34.20
C ARG A 48 42.18 -19.12 33.33
N LYS A 49 43.32 -18.73 33.92
CA LYS A 49 44.41 -18.15 33.16
C LYS A 49 44.71 -19.11 32.03
N LEU A 50 44.51 -18.65 30.80
CA LEU A 50 44.87 -19.40 29.61
C LEU A 50 46.36 -19.70 29.72
N THR A 51 46.73 -20.91 29.36
CA THR A 51 48.14 -21.23 29.15
C THR A 51 48.66 -20.42 27.97
N PRO A 52 49.97 -20.12 27.89
CA PRO A 52 50.52 -19.39 26.75
C PRO A 52 50.14 -19.98 25.39
N TRP A 53 50.01 -21.31 25.30
CA TRP A 53 49.55 -22.00 24.10
C TRP A 53 48.05 -21.78 23.82
N GLU A 54 47.19 -21.76 24.84
CA GLU A 54 45.76 -21.42 24.67
C GLU A 54 45.57 -19.94 24.27
N GLU A 55 46.41 -19.02 24.76
CA GLU A 55 46.44 -17.61 24.34
C GLU A 55 46.86 -17.45 22.87
N GLU A 56 47.90 -18.19 22.46
CA GLU A 56 48.38 -18.25 21.08
C GLU A 56 47.30 -18.80 20.14
N GLN A 57 46.65 -19.92 20.49
CA GLN A 57 45.54 -20.47 19.70
C GLN A 57 44.35 -19.52 19.57
N ALA A 58 43.97 -18.84 20.66
CA ALA A 58 42.89 -17.86 20.63
C ALA A 58 43.24 -16.67 19.72
N SER A 59 44.52 -16.26 19.70
CA SER A 59 45.02 -15.23 18.78
C SER A 59 44.91 -15.68 17.32
N HIS A 60 45.38 -16.90 17.01
CA HIS A 60 45.25 -17.48 15.66
C HIS A 60 43.78 -17.55 15.22
N GLU A 61 42.88 -18.07 16.07
CA GLU A 61 41.46 -18.19 15.73
C GLU A 61 40.80 -16.83 15.47
N LYS A 62 41.10 -15.83 16.30
CA LYS A 62 40.64 -14.46 16.09
C LYS A 62 41.11 -13.90 14.75
N GLY A 63 42.39 -14.07 14.42
CA GLY A 63 42.96 -13.62 13.15
C GLY A 63 42.34 -14.32 11.94
N ARG A 64 42.17 -15.65 12.00
CA ARG A 64 41.50 -16.46 10.96
C ARG A 64 40.06 -16.00 10.73
N LYS A 65 39.34 -15.68 11.80
CA LYS A 65 37.97 -15.15 11.71
C LYS A 65 37.92 -13.80 10.99
N VAL A 66 38.79 -12.86 11.36
CA VAL A 66 38.88 -11.54 10.70
C VAL A 66 39.15 -11.71 9.20
N LEU A 67 40.10 -12.56 8.83
CA LEU A 67 40.43 -12.83 7.43
C LEU A 67 39.28 -13.50 6.66
N THR A 68 38.63 -14.50 7.26
CA THR A 68 37.50 -15.23 6.64
C THR A 68 36.31 -14.29 6.40
N GLU A 69 35.98 -13.44 7.38
CA GLU A 69 34.92 -12.45 7.24
C GLU A 69 35.24 -11.41 6.16
N ALA A 70 36.51 -11.00 6.05
CA ALA A 70 36.96 -10.07 5.02
C ALA A 70 36.90 -10.67 3.60
N ASP A 71 37.39 -11.89 3.43
CA ASP A 71 37.28 -12.62 2.17
C ASP A 71 35.81 -12.81 1.76
N PHE A 72 34.96 -13.26 2.69
CA PHE A 72 33.53 -13.46 2.42
C PHE A 72 32.82 -12.17 2.00
N ALA A 73 33.20 -11.03 2.58
CA ALA A 73 32.60 -9.73 2.25
C ALA A 73 32.96 -9.25 0.84
N VAL A 74 34.14 -9.58 0.30
CA VAL A 74 34.56 -9.17 -1.05
C VAL A 74 34.15 -10.15 -2.16
N ARG A 75 33.86 -11.42 -1.82
CA ARG A 75 33.45 -12.46 -2.80
C ARG A 75 32.31 -12.06 -3.75
N PRO A 76 31.24 -11.35 -3.32
CA PRO A 76 30.18 -10.92 -4.24
C PRO A 76 30.67 -9.98 -5.34
N LEU A 77 31.74 -9.21 -5.08
CA LEU A 77 32.36 -8.28 -6.02
C LEU A 77 33.40 -8.99 -6.92
N ALA A 78 34.13 -9.96 -6.37
CA ALA A 78 35.09 -10.78 -7.12
C ALA A 78 34.41 -11.71 -8.15
N ASN A 79 33.14 -12.04 -7.94
CA ASN A 79 32.37 -12.94 -8.81
C ASN A 79 31.47 -12.20 -9.80
N ILE A 80 31.65 -10.89 -9.99
CA ILE A 80 30.94 -10.10 -11.00
C ILE A 80 31.52 -10.45 -12.40
N ARG A 81 31.25 -11.67 -12.86
CA ARG A 81 31.69 -12.17 -14.18
C ARG A 81 30.68 -11.92 -15.29
N SER A 82 29.51 -11.35 -14.97
CA SER A 82 28.36 -11.28 -15.86
C SER A 82 27.72 -9.89 -15.99
N VAL A 83 28.47 -8.81 -15.74
CA VAL A 83 27.98 -7.46 -16.09
C VAL A 83 27.99 -7.35 -17.59
N TYR A 84 26.81 -7.52 -18.19
CA TYR A 84 26.59 -7.20 -19.59
C TYR A 84 26.51 -5.69 -19.74
N SER A 85 26.95 -5.20 -20.90
CA SER A 85 26.90 -3.78 -21.25
C SER A 85 25.49 -3.20 -21.04
N GLY A 86 25.39 -2.12 -20.28
CA GLY A 86 24.15 -1.43 -19.95
C GLY A 86 23.45 -1.91 -18.67
N MET A 87 23.92 -2.96 -18.01
CA MET A 87 23.30 -3.48 -16.78
C MET A 87 23.20 -2.41 -15.69
N LEU A 88 24.22 -1.57 -15.51
CA LEU A 88 24.25 -0.56 -14.44
C LEU A 88 23.68 0.79 -14.89
N THR A 89 23.00 0.84 -16.06
CA THR A 89 22.13 1.97 -16.40
C THR A 89 20.77 1.88 -15.70
N ASP A 90 20.41 0.70 -15.20
CA ASP A 90 19.26 0.49 -14.33
C ASP A 90 19.62 0.84 -12.88
N LYS A 91 18.85 1.75 -12.27
CA LYS A 91 19.10 2.24 -10.91
C LYS A 91 19.08 1.13 -9.85
N ARG A 92 18.23 0.10 -10.00
CA ARG A 92 18.13 -0.99 -9.02
C ARG A 92 19.39 -1.86 -9.07
N GLU A 93 19.89 -2.18 -10.25
CA GLU A 93 21.13 -2.93 -10.40
C GLU A 93 22.35 -2.12 -9.89
N ALA A 94 22.40 -0.81 -10.17
CA ALA A 94 23.42 0.09 -9.63
C ALA A 94 23.36 0.18 -8.09
N GLN A 95 22.17 0.26 -7.50
CA GLN A 95 22.00 0.24 -6.04
C GLN A 95 22.49 -1.08 -5.42
N ASN A 96 22.15 -2.22 -6.02
CA ASN A 96 22.62 -3.53 -5.57
C ASN A 96 24.15 -3.64 -5.63
N PHE A 97 24.77 -3.08 -6.68
CA PHE A 97 26.23 -2.99 -6.77
C PHE A 97 26.81 -2.11 -5.64
N TYR A 98 26.27 -0.90 -5.44
CA TYR A 98 26.68 0.01 -4.37
C TYR A 98 26.59 -0.65 -2.99
N ASP A 99 25.48 -1.34 -2.68
CA ASP A 99 25.26 -2.01 -1.40
C ASP A 99 26.29 -3.12 -1.16
N LYS A 100 26.66 -3.88 -2.20
CA LYS A 100 27.73 -4.88 -2.12
C LYS A 100 29.09 -4.24 -1.85
N CYS A 101 29.40 -3.11 -2.47
CA CYS A 101 30.61 -2.33 -2.19
C CYS A 101 30.65 -1.84 -0.74
N LYS A 102 29.50 -1.39 -0.21
CA LYS A 102 29.38 -0.96 1.19
C LYS A 102 29.56 -2.11 2.19
N VAL A 103 28.98 -3.29 1.91
CA VAL A 103 29.16 -4.48 2.75
C VAL A 103 30.61 -4.98 2.72
N ALA A 104 31.26 -4.90 1.56
CA ALA A 104 32.65 -5.29 1.40
C ALA A 104 33.58 -4.44 2.29
N ASP A 105 33.34 -3.13 2.39
CA ASP A 105 34.13 -2.19 3.20
C ASP A 105 35.65 -2.43 3.09
N TYR A 106 36.09 -2.64 1.84
CA TYR A 106 37.38 -3.25 1.55
C TYR A 106 38.56 -2.52 2.21
N PRO A 107 38.67 -1.18 2.18
CA PRO A 107 39.79 -0.48 2.81
C PRO A 107 39.92 -0.78 4.31
N ASN A 108 38.81 -0.78 5.05
CA ASN A 108 38.83 -1.03 6.50
C ASN A 108 39.12 -2.50 6.81
N ARG A 109 38.51 -3.43 6.07
CA ARG A 109 38.75 -4.87 6.27
C ARG A 109 40.17 -5.27 5.92
N ARG A 110 40.74 -4.69 4.86
CA ARG A 110 42.15 -4.86 4.52
C ARG A 110 43.05 -4.43 5.69
N LEU A 111 42.79 -3.26 6.27
CA LEU A 111 43.56 -2.75 7.42
C LEU A 111 43.44 -3.69 8.63
N GLN A 112 42.26 -4.21 8.91
CA GLN A 112 42.04 -5.18 10.00
C GLN A 112 42.82 -6.48 9.78
N VAL A 113 42.87 -6.97 8.53
CA VAL A 113 43.66 -8.16 8.18
C VAL A 113 45.16 -7.88 8.26
N GLU A 114 45.63 -6.72 7.79
CA GLU A 114 47.03 -6.30 7.92
C GLU A 114 47.45 -6.23 9.41
N GLN A 115 46.58 -5.70 10.28
CA GLN A 115 46.78 -5.69 11.73
C GLN A 115 46.80 -7.10 12.32
N ALA A 116 45.85 -7.97 11.95
CA ALA A 116 45.82 -9.35 12.43
C ALA A 116 47.09 -10.12 12.04
N VAL A 117 47.60 -9.94 10.82
CA VAL A 117 48.85 -10.57 10.36
C VAL A 117 50.09 -9.95 11.01
N GLN A 118 50.03 -8.68 11.41
CA GLN A 118 51.10 -8.06 12.20
C GLN A 118 51.15 -8.63 13.64
N GLU A 119 49.98 -8.88 14.24
CA GLU A 119 49.85 -9.53 15.55
C GLU A 119 50.27 -11.00 15.50
N ASP A 120 49.98 -11.69 14.39
CA ASP A 120 50.23 -13.10 14.18
C ASP A 120 50.70 -13.38 12.75
N PRO A 121 52.04 -13.38 12.51
CA PRO A 121 52.60 -13.56 11.18
C PRO A 121 52.30 -14.91 10.54
N GLU A 122 52.05 -15.96 11.32
CA GLU A 122 51.77 -17.31 10.79
C GLU A 122 50.41 -17.39 10.08
N LEU A 123 49.48 -16.47 10.36
CA LEU A 123 48.20 -16.36 9.65
C LEU A 123 48.36 -16.27 8.14
N ARG A 124 49.45 -15.64 7.67
CA ARG A 124 49.72 -15.54 6.24
C ARG A 124 49.90 -16.91 5.60
N ASP A 125 50.56 -17.84 6.29
CA ASP A 125 50.86 -19.17 5.75
C ASP A 125 49.68 -20.13 6.02
N LEU A 126 49.06 -20.03 7.20
CA LEU A 126 47.90 -20.86 7.59
C LEU A 126 46.67 -20.60 6.72
N GLU A 127 46.47 -19.36 6.29
CA GLU A 127 45.33 -18.94 5.47
C GLU A 127 45.80 -18.32 4.15
N GLU A 128 46.89 -18.86 3.59
CA GLU A 128 47.57 -18.35 2.39
C GLU A 128 46.60 -18.02 1.25
N HIS A 129 45.62 -18.89 1.00
CA HIS A 129 44.64 -18.66 -0.06
C HIS A 129 43.78 -17.41 0.18
N ASN A 130 43.17 -17.29 1.37
CA ASN A 130 42.28 -16.18 1.70
C ASN A 130 43.06 -14.85 1.79
N TYR A 131 44.27 -14.90 2.37
CA TYR A 131 45.14 -13.74 2.45
C TYR A 131 45.57 -13.26 1.06
N ASN A 132 46.04 -14.17 0.20
CA ASN A 132 46.46 -13.81 -1.16
C ASN A 132 45.30 -13.30 -2.01
N GLU A 133 44.12 -13.92 -1.88
CA GLU A 133 42.92 -13.45 -2.57
C GLU A 133 42.54 -12.04 -2.11
N LEU A 134 42.46 -11.75 -0.80
CA LEU A 134 42.07 -10.43 -0.31
C LEU A 134 43.12 -9.33 -0.61
N MET A 135 44.41 -9.65 -0.46
CA MET A 135 45.49 -8.66 -0.52
C MET A 135 45.98 -8.39 -1.94
N THR A 136 45.90 -9.39 -2.82
CA THR A 136 46.45 -9.33 -4.18
C THR A 136 45.41 -9.66 -5.25
N GLY A 137 44.66 -10.76 -5.07
CA GLY A 137 43.67 -11.24 -6.04
C GLY A 137 42.56 -10.23 -6.29
N PHE A 138 41.85 -9.84 -5.23
CA PHE A 138 40.71 -8.94 -5.25
C PHE A 138 41.08 -7.54 -5.76
N PRO A 139 42.12 -6.83 -5.26
CA PRO A 139 42.49 -5.52 -5.80
C PRO A 139 42.80 -5.55 -7.29
N LYS A 140 43.54 -6.56 -7.74
CA LYS A 140 43.88 -6.74 -9.15
C LYS A 140 42.62 -7.00 -9.98
N HIS A 141 41.76 -7.90 -9.53
CA HIS A 141 40.52 -8.23 -10.21
C HIS A 141 39.56 -7.03 -10.26
N PHE A 142 39.39 -6.32 -9.15
CA PHE A 142 38.50 -5.17 -9.06
C PHE A 142 39.03 -3.97 -9.86
N ALA A 143 40.33 -3.74 -9.89
CA ALA A 143 40.94 -2.75 -10.79
C ALA A 143 40.66 -3.09 -12.26
N GLN A 144 40.86 -4.36 -12.65
CA GLN A 144 40.53 -4.82 -14.00
C GLN A 144 39.04 -4.64 -14.32
N LEU A 145 38.15 -5.05 -13.42
CA LEU A 145 36.70 -4.86 -13.56
C LEU A 145 36.35 -3.38 -13.72
N THR A 146 37.01 -2.51 -12.96
CA THR A 146 36.79 -1.06 -13.01
C THR A 146 37.20 -0.47 -14.36
N ASP A 147 38.41 -0.78 -14.82
CA ASP A 147 38.98 -0.23 -16.06
C ASP A 147 38.31 -0.79 -17.31
N GLU A 148 38.00 -2.08 -17.32
CA GLU A 148 37.44 -2.74 -18.50
C GLU A 148 35.93 -2.54 -18.63
N TYR A 149 35.20 -2.39 -17.50
CA TYR A 149 33.74 -2.43 -17.46
C TYR A 149 33.11 -1.24 -16.71
N LEU A 150 33.35 -1.08 -15.40
CA LEU A 150 32.55 -0.17 -14.58
C LEU A 150 32.66 1.30 -15.03
N ILE A 151 33.84 1.74 -15.46
CA ILE A 151 34.01 3.08 -16.04
C ILE A 151 33.14 3.26 -17.29
N LYS A 152 33.03 2.25 -18.16
CA LYS A 152 32.16 2.31 -19.34
C LYS A 152 30.70 2.36 -18.94
N GLU A 153 30.30 1.58 -17.93
CA GLU A 153 28.93 1.59 -17.42
C GLU A 153 28.54 2.95 -16.82
N ILE A 154 29.42 3.58 -16.05
CA ILE A 154 29.18 4.95 -15.52
C ILE A 154 28.97 5.93 -16.67
N ASN A 155 29.85 5.92 -17.68
CA ASN A 155 29.71 6.77 -18.86
C ASN A 155 28.41 6.47 -19.63
N ASN A 156 28.10 5.20 -19.87
CA ASN A 156 26.89 4.77 -20.57
C ASN A 156 25.63 5.25 -19.84
N ALA A 157 25.62 5.22 -18.50
CA ALA A 157 24.50 5.70 -17.69
C ALA A 157 24.36 7.23 -17.77
N ILE A 158 25.48 7.98 -17.75
CA ILE A 158 25.48 9.44 -17.98
C ILE A 158 24.92 9.77 -19.38
N GLU A 159 25.43 9.13 -20.42
CA GLU A 159 24.97 9.36 -21.80
C GLU A 159 23.50 8.99 -21.98
N THR A 160 23.06 7.88 -21.35
CA THR A 160 21.65 7.48 -21.32
C THR A 160 20.79 8.55 -20.65
N ALA A 161 21.24 9.11 -19.53
CA ALA A 161 20.51 10.18 -18.84
C ALA A 161 20.30 11.40 -19.75
N TYR A 162 21.34 11.87 -20.45
CA TYR A 162 21.22 12.97 -21.40
C TYR A 162 20.37 12.62 -22.62
N ALA A 163 20.48 11.39 -23.14
CA ALA A 163 19.67 10.92 -24.25
C ALA A 163 18.18 10.84 -23.89
N GLU A 164 17.84 10.40 -22.68
CA GLU A 164 16.47 10.39 -22.17
C GLU A 164 15.95 11.81 -21.92
N LYS A 165 16.78 12.70 -21.36
CA LYS A 165 16.44 14.12 -21.18
C LYS A 165 16.06 14.78 -22.51
N ALA A 166 16.82 14.48 -23.58
CA ALA A 166 16.58 15.03 -24.91
C ALA A 166 15.23 14.61 -25.52
N LYS A 167 14.60 13.53 -25.02
CA LYS A 167 13.27 13.08 -25.46
C LYS A 167 12.12 13.87 -24.80
N GLY A 168 12.41 14.82 -23.91
CA GLY A 168 11.45 15.76 -23.33
C GLY A 168 10.90 15.34 -21.96
N ALA A 169 9.96 16.15 -21.44
CA ALA A 169 9.45 16.04 -20.07
C ALA A 169 8.86 14.66 -19.73
N ALA A 170 8.24 13.98 -20.69
CA ALA A 170 7.69 12.63 -20.52
C ALA A 170 8.75 11.54 -20.26
N ARG A 171 10.04 11.87 -20.39
CA ARG A 171 11.18 10.97 -20.14
C ARG A 171 12.10 11.49 -19.03
N ALA A 172 11.67 12.51 -18.29
CA ALA A 172 12.45 13.07 -17.18
C ALA A 172 12.72 12.04 -16.07
N GLY A 173 11.77 11.15 -15.78
CA GLY A 173 11.97 10.08 -14.79
C GLY A 173 13.09 9.12 -15.17
N ALA A 174 13.06 8.62 -16.42
CA ALA A 174 14.11 7.74 -16.94
C ALA A 174 15.49 8.43 -17.00
N ALA A 175 15.52 9.73 -17.34
CA ALA A 175 16.75 10.52 -17.32
C ALA A 175 17.34 10.62 -15.91
N ARG A 176 16.49 10.89 -14.91
CA ARG A 176 16.89 10.95 -13.49
C ARG A 176 17.42 9.59 -13.01
N GLU A 177 16.69 8.51 -13.27
CA GLU A 177 17.10 7.16 -12.84
C GLU A 177 18.45 6.75 -13.42
N ALA A 178 18.71 7.00 -14.71
CA ALA A 178 20.00 6.70 -15.33
C ALA A 178 21.14 7.55 -14.74
N ALA A 179 20.90 8.82 -14.42
CA ALA A 179 21.90 9.68 -13.79
C ALA A 179 22.23 9.23 -12.36
N GLU A 180 21.21 8.85 -11.59
CA GLU A 180 21.38 8.28 -10.25
C GLU A 180 22.10 6.92 -10.29
N ALA A 181 21.84 6.09 -11.30
CA ALA A 181 22.53 4.83 -11.51
C ALA A 181 24.03 5.04 -11.77
N ALA A 182 24.39 6.06 -12.57
CA ALA A 182 25.77 6.45 -12.80
C ALA A 182 26.47 6.86 -11.51
N LEU A 183 25.80 7.68 -10.69
CA LEU A 183 26.34 8.18 -9.42
C LEU A 183 26.55 7.04 -8.42
N LEU A 184 25.53 6.18 -8.22
CA LEU A 184 25.62 5.01 -7.34
C LEU A 184 26.77 4.07 -7.74
N THR A 185 26.94 3.85 -9.03
CA THR A 185 28.02 3.00 -9.54
C THR A 185 29.39 3.64 -9.26
N ALA A 186 29.55 4.94 -9.53
CA ALA A 186 30.79 5.66 -9.27
C ALA A 186 31.14 5.69 -7.76
N GLU A 187 30.15 5.94 -6.90
CA GLU A 187 30.35 5.91 -5.45
C GLU A 187 30.70 4.50 -4.95
N GLY A 188 30.05 3.46 -5.46
CA GLY A 188 30.36 2.06 -5.12
C GLY A 188 31.81 1.70 -5.43
N VAL A 189 32.32 2.10 -6.60
CA VAL A 189 33.73 1.89 -6.96
C VAL A 189 34.67 2.65 -6.01
N LEU A 190 34.32 3.87 -5.61
CA LEU A 190 35.14 4.68 -4.70
C LEU A 190 35.11 4.20 -3.24
N LEU A 191 34.09 3.44 -2.83
CA LEU A 191 34.12 2.73 -1.54
C LEU A 191 35.21 1.66 -1.48
N VAL A 192 35.55 1.06 -2.63
CA VAL A 192 36.58 0.00 -2.73
C VAL A 192 37.95 0.58 -3.10
N THR A 193 37.98 1.57 -3.99
CA THR A 193 39.20 2.19 -4.55
C THR A 193 39.13 3.72 -4.46
N PRO A 194 39.21 4.30 -3.25
CA PRO A 194 38.97 5.73 -3.04
C PRO A 194 39.94 6.63 -3.81
N GLU A 195 41.15 6.16 -4.09
CA GLU A 195 42.20 6.90 -4.81
C GLU A 195 42.08 6.83 -6.35
N ASN A 196 41.05 6.19 -6.89
CA ASN A 196 40.87 6.09 -8.34
C ASN A 196 40.44 7.44 -8.94
N THR A 197 41.42 8.25 -9.35
CA THR A 197 41.23 9.61 -9.88
C THR A 197 40.30 9.69 -11.09
N ARG A 198 40.30 8.68 -11.97
CA ARG A 198 39.40 8.64 -13.13
C ARG A 198 37.94 8.46 -12.70
N VAL A 199 37.69 7.61 -11.72
CA VAL A 199 36.35 7.40 -11.16
C VAL A 199 35.91 8.60 -10.32
N GLN A 200 36.82 9.27 -9.61
CA GLN A 200 36.51 10.53 -8.90
C GLN A 200 36.01 11.61 -9.87
N GLN A 201 36.63 11.75 -11.04
CA GLN A 201 36.16 12.66 -12.10
C GLN A 201 34.77 12.26 -12.60
N LEU A 202 34.57 10.99 -12.95
CA LEU A 202 33.28 10.50 -13.41
C LEU A 202 32.18 10.61 -12.35
N ARG A 203 32.51 10.50 -11.05
CA ARG A 203 31.57 10.75 -9.96
C ARG A 203 31.11 12.21 -9.99
N ALA A 204 32.01 13.16 -10.23
CA ALA A 204 31.64 14.57 -10.34
C ALA A 204 30.72 14.82 -11.55
N ASP A 205 31.00 14.19 -12.69
CA ASP A 205 30.15 14.28 -13.88
C ASP A 205 28.77 13.63 -13.65
N ALA A 206 28.74 12.45 -13.02
CA ALA A 206 27.51 11.76 -12.64
C ALA A 206 26.68 12.55 -11.62
N GLN A 207 27.34 13.17 -10.63
CA GLN A 207 26.70 14.06 -9.66
C GLN A 207 26.05 15.26 -10.38
N ALA A 208 26.79 15.93 -11.26
CA ALA A 208 26.27 17.06 -12.02
C ALA A 208 25.09 16.64 -12.94
N ALA A 209 25.16 15.46 -13.54
CA ALA A 209 24.06 14.89 -14.30
C ALA A 209 22.85 14.63 -13.39
N ALA A 210 23.03 13.97 -12.24
CA ALA A 210 21.96 13.66 -11.30
C ALA A 210 21.27 14.92 -10.76
N GLU A 211 22.03 15.96 -10.42
CA GLU A 211 21.51 17.27 -10.01
C GLU A 211 20.72 17.93 -11.15
N SER A 212 21.25 17.93 -12.37
CA SER A 212 20.56 18.52 -13.52
C SER A 212 19.27 17.78 -13.88
N MET A 213 19.29 16.45 -13.91
CA MET A 213 18.10 15.64 -14.21
C MET A 213 17.09 15.70 -13.07
N GLY A 214 17.55 15.70 -11.82
CA GLY A 214 16.72 15.86 -10.63
C GLY A 214 16.00 17.21 -10.62
N ALA A 215 16.69 18.31 -10.94
CA ALA A 215 16.08 19.63 -11.06
C ALA A 215 15.03 19.69 -12.18
N ALA A 216 15.35 19.15 -13.37
CA ALA A 216 14.42 19.10 -14.49
C ALA A 216 13.21 18.19 -14.22
N PHE A 217 13.41 17.08 -13.50
CA PHE A 217 12.33 16.21 -13.06
C PHE A 217 11.44 16.93 -12.06
N ALA A 218 12.02 17.50 -11.00
CA ALA A 218 11.29 18.20 -9.96
C ALA A 218 10.43 19.33 -10.52
N SER A 219 10.95 20.12 -11.46
CA SER A 219 10.19 21.22 -12.08
C SER A 219 9.01 20.77 -12.95
N ASN A 220 9.05 19.54 -13.48
CA ASN A 220 8.02 19.02 -14.39
C ASN A 220 7.02 18.09 -13.68
N VAL A 221 7.44 17.43 -12.61
CA VAL A 221 6.66 16.39 -11.93
C VAL A 221 6.04 16.93 -10.66
N TYR A 222 6.81 17.61 -9.81
CA TYR A 222 6.30 18.03 -8.50
C TYR A 222 5.49 19.32 -8.62
N SER A 223 4.39 19.39 -7.87
CA SER A 223 3.52 20.57 -7.83
C SER A 223 4.14 21.75 -7.05
N GLY A 224 5.24 21.52 -6.33
CA GLY A 224 5.96 22.52 -5.54
C GLY A 224 6.97 21.88 -4.58
N THR A 225 7.61 22.69 -3.74
CA THR A 225 8.57 22.21 -2.72
C THR A 225 7.91 21.31 -1.70
N PHE A 226 6.67 21.64 -1.29
CA PHE A 226 5.90 20.81 -0.36
C PHE A 226 5.72 19.38 -0.88
N HIS A 227 5.41 19.22 -2.17
CA HIS A 227 5.32 17.92 -2.81
C HIS A 227 6.64 17.16 -2.71
N GLN A 228 7.76 17.81 -3.06
CA GLN A 228 9.10 17.21 -3.02
C GLN A 228 9.47 16.66 -1.62
N GLU A 229 9.11 17.37 -0.55
CA GLU A 229 9.36 16.96 0.84
C GLU A 229 8.48 15.78 1.30
N HIS A 230 7.35 15.56 0.60
CA HIS A 230 6.34 14.56 0.94
C HIS A 230 6.22 13.44 -0.11
N VAL A 231 7.20 13.30 -1.00
CA VAL A 231 7.27 12.22 -1.97
C VAL A 231 7.12 10.85 -1.28
N GLY A 232 6.24 10.02 -1.82
CA GLY A 232 5.91 8.69 -1.29
C GLY A 232 5.03 8.73 -0.03
N LYS A 233 4.53 9.89 0.37
CA LYS A 233 3.69 10.06 1.56
C LYS A 233 2.26 10.43 1.21
N ILE A 234 1.36 10.12 2.14
CA ILE A 234 0.02 10.69 2.21
C ILE A 234 -0.01 11.66 3.39
N VAL A 235 -0.28 12.93 3.12
CA VAL A 235 -0.46 13.95 4.15
C VAL A 235 -1.95 14.18 4.41
N PHE A 236 -2.29 14.60 5.62
CA PHE A 236 -3.69 14.78 6.02
C PHE A 236 -3.96 16.19 6.56
N SER A 237 -5.18 16.68 6.35
CA SER A 237 -5.66 17.96 6.87
C SER A 237 -7.15 17.91 7.18
N SER A 238 -7.59 18.79 8.08
CA SER A 238 -9.01 19.03 8.34
C SER A 238 -9.69 19.90 7.27
N SER A 239 -8.92 20.44 6.32
CA SER A 239 -9.41 21.21 5.18
C SER A 239 -8.98 20.57 3.86
N PRO A 240 -9.68 20.83 2.74
CA PRO A 240 -9.24 20.37 1.42
C PRO A 240 -7.79 20.77 1.12
N ILE A 241 -7.03 19.84 0.53
CA ILE A 241 -5.65 20.06 0.09
C ILE A 241 -5.67 20.22 -1.42
N GLU A 242 -5.09 21.32 -1.92
CA GLU A 242 -4.89 21.55 -3.35
C GLU A 242 -3.40 21.54 -3.66
N ALA A 243 -3.01 20.70 -4.62
CA ALA A 243 -1.60 20.50 -4.96
C ALA A 243 -0.98 21.77 -5.55
N GLY A 244 0.20 22.16 -5.06
CA GLY A 244 0.87 23.42 -5.40
C GLY A 244 0.33 24.66 -4.67
N GLN A 245 -0.68 24.49 -3.82
CA GLN A 245 -1.25 25.52 -2.96
C GLN A 245 -1.39 25.01 -1.51
N GLU A 246 -0.48 24.13 -1.10
CA GLU A 246 -0.54 23.50 0.20
C GLU A 246 -0.29 24.51 1.33
N ASN A 247 -1.10 24.41 2.39
CA ASN A 247 -0.84 25.09 3.65
C ASN A 247 -0.20 24.11 4.63
N ALA A 248 1.14 24.14 4.72
CA ALA A 248 1.89 23.25 5.61
C ALA A 248 1.41 23.30 7.07
N ALA A 249 0.97 24.48 7.56
CA ALA A 249 0.46 24.63 8.93
C ALA A 249 -0.91 23.96 9.16
N ALA A 250 -1.65 23.65 8.09
CA ALA A 250 -2.92 22.93 8.16
C ALA A 250 -2.76 21.40 8.10
N ILE A 251 -1.54 20.91 7.87
CA ILE A 251 -1.24 19.48 7.83
C ILE A 251 -1.10 18.95 9.25
N THR A 252 -1.82 17.87 9.57
CA THR A 252 -1.83 17.26 10.90
C THR A 252 -1.96 15.74 10.79
N SER A 253 -1.45 15.04 11.79
CA SER A 253 -1.58 13.59 11.96
C SER A 253 -2.45 13.22 13.16
N THR A 254 -3.23 14.14 13.71
CA THR A 254 -4.13 13.89 14.84
C THR A 254 -5.50 14.49 14.57
N PHE A 255 -6.53 13.66 14.74
CA PHE A 255 -7.92 14.00 14.47
C PHE A 255 -8.83 13.46 15.58
N ALA A 256 -9.91 14.17 15.88
CA ALA A 256 -11.04 13.61 16.61
C ALA A 256 -12.03 12.97 15.64
N ALA A 257 -12.72 11.91 16.07
CA ALA A 257 -13.86 11.42 15.30
C ALA A 257 -14.92 12.55 15.23
N GLY A 258 -15.30 12.89 14.00
CA GLY A 258 -16.15 14.04 13.70
C GLY A 258 -15.43 15.21 13.03
N ASP A 259 -14.10 15.19 12.99
CA ASP A 259 -13.34 16.07 12.11
C ASP A 259 -13.56 15.66 10.65
N ARG A 260 -13.42 16.63 9.75
CA ARG A 260 -13.18 16.32 8.34
C ARG A 260 -11.75 15.86 8.18
N ILE A 261 -11.52 14.91 7.28
CA ILE A 261 -10.19 14.37 7.02
C ILE A 261 -10.01 14.24 5.51
N TYR A 262 -9.14 15.09 4.97
CA TYR A 262 -8.71 15.11 3.59
C TYR A 262 -7.27 14.61 3.53
N GLY A 263 -6.99 13.67 2.62
CA GLY A 263 -5.64 13.21 2.32
C GLY A 263 -5.19 13.67 0.93
N MET A 264 -3.88 13.87 0.77
CA MET A 264 -3.23 14.03 -0.53
C MET A 264 -2.07 13.06 -0.61
N MET A 265 -2.07 12.22 -1.64
CA MET A 265 -0.96 11.32 -1.99
C MET A 265 0.03 12.09 -2.86
N TYR A 266 1.32 12.03 -2.54
CA TYR A 266 2.40 12.58 -3.34
C TYR A 266 3.33 11.46 -3.80
N PHE A 267 3.62 11.39 -5.10
CA PHE A 267 4.36 10.29 -5.71
C PHE A 267 5.75 10.70 -6.16
N ASP A 268 6.68 9.74 -6.23
CA ASP A 268 8.03 9.96 -6.76
C ASP A 268 8.08 9.91 -8.30
N GLY A 269 7.21 10.67 -8.95
CA GLY A 269 6.92 10.52 -10.37
C GLY A 269 5.45 10.79 -10.66
N THR A 270 5.09 10.71 -11.94
CA THR A 270 3.69 10.55 -12.30
C THR A 270 3.18 9.20 -11.78
N TYR A 271 1.86 9.10 -11.56
CA TYR A 271 1.23 7.85 -11.15
C TYR A 271 1.61 6.71 -12.10
N LYS A 272 1.58 6.96 -13.41
CA LYS A 272 1.97 5.98 -14.44
C LYS A 272 3.41 5.48 -14.27
N GLU A 273 4.34 6.34 -13.89
CA GLU A 273 5.75 5.93 -13.68
C GLU A 273 5.87 5.07 -12.42
N VAL A 274 5.28 5.49 -11.30
CA VAL A 274 5.41 4.77 -10.03
C VAL A 274 4.68 3.43 -10.00
N THR A 275 3.72 3.20 -10.91
CA THR A 275 3.00 1.92 -11.09
C THR A 275 3.56 1.07 -12.24
N GLY A 276 4.70 1.44 -12.84
CA GLY A 276 5.30 0.69 -13.96
C GLY A 276 4.42 0.67 -15.23
N GLY A 277 3.60 1.70 -15.42
CA GLY A 277 2.69 1.85 -16.55
C GLY A 277 1.27 1.33 -16.29
N SER A 278 1.00 0.72 -15.14
CA SER A 278 -0.35 0.30 -14.79
C SER A 278 -1.25 1.51 -14.51
N SER A 279 -2.52 1.38 -14.89
CA SER A 279 -3.56 2.35 -14.52
C SER A 279 -4.28 1.94 -13.24
N VAL A 280 -3.89 0.83 -12.62
CA VAL A 280 -4.57 0.20 -11.49
C VAL A 280 -3.71 0.35 -10.23
N ALA A 281 -4.35 0.66 -9.11
CA ALA A 281 -3.73 0.64 -7.80
C ALA A 281 -4.74 0.19 -6.74
N HIS A 282 -4.17 -0.26 -5.62
CA HIS A 282 -4.89 -0.71 -4.45
C HIS A 282 -4.71 0.30 -3.33
N THR A 283 -5.79 0.90 -2.82
CA THR A 283 -5.71 1.69 -1.58
C THR A 283 -6.35 0.91 -0.44
N ARG A 284 -5.61 0.81 0.66
CA ARG A 284 -5.95 0.08 1.87
C ARG A 284 -6.12 1.04 3.04
N LEU A 285 -7.11 0.76 3.88
CA LEU A 285 -7.26 1.33 5.21
C LEU A 285 -6.85 0.27 6.23
N LEU A 286 -5.84 0.57 7.03
CA LEU A 286 -5.45 -0.24 8.18
C LEU A 286 -5.80 0.51 9.47
N VAL A 287 -6.31 -0.20 10.47
CA VAL A 287 -6.59 0.34 11.80
C VAL A 287 -5.94 -0.55 12.85
N ASP A 288 -5.07 0.03 13.66
CA ASP A 288 -4.25 -0.66 14.66
C ASP A 288 -3.51 -1.88 14.08
N GLY A 289 -2.94 -1.72 12.87
CA GLY A 289 -2.22 -2.76 12.15
C GLY A 289 -3.10 -3.75 11.35
N ASN A 290 -4.43 -3.71 11.49
CA ASN A 290 -5.34 -4.62 10.79
C ASN A 290 -5.91 -3.98 9.53
N GLU A 291 -5.80 -4.65 8.38
CA GLU A 291 -6.47 -4.19 7.15
C GLU A 291 -8.00 -4.30 7.31
N MET A 292 -8.69 -3.16 7.25
CA MET A 292 -10.14 -3.07 7.43
C MET A 292 -10.89 -3.11 6.09
N VAL A 293 -10.30 -2.47 5.07
CA VAL A 293 -10.84 -2.47 3.71
C VAL A 293 -9.72 -2.18 2.71
N SER A 294 -9.81 -2.84 1.55
CA SER A 294 -9.00 -2.57 0.37
C SER A 294 -9.92 -2.32 -0.81
N TYR A 295 -9.56 -1.36 -1.66
CA TYR A 295 -10.27 -1.17 -2.92
C TYR A 295 -9.31 -0.86 -4.05
N VAL A 296 -9.73 -1.32 -5.23
CA VAL A 296 -9.06 -1.08 -6.49
C VAL A 296 -9.70 0.12 -7.17
N PHE A 297 -8.86 1.02 -7.67
CA PHE A 297 -9.28 2.07 -8.57
C PHE A 297 -8.44 2.06 -9.83
N LYS A 298 -9.03 2.58 -10.90
CA LYS A 298 -8.38 2.75 -12.19
C LYS A 298 -8.41 4.22 -12.55
N LEU A 299 -7.26 4.76 -12.96
CA LEU A 299 -7.16 6.12 -13.47
C LEU A 299 -7.28 6.13 -14.99
N ASP A 300 -7.83 7.22 -15.51
CA ASP A 300 -7.74 7.54 -16.93
C ASP A 300 -6.34 8.10 -17.28
N ALA A 301 -6.16 8.49 -18.53
CA ALA A 301 -4.88 9.02 -19.01
C ALA A 301 -4.49 10.32 -18.29
N GLU A 302 -5.46 11.18 -17.96
CA GLU A 302 -5.20 12.46 -17.29
C GLU A 302 -4.79 12.22 -15.83
N GLY A 303 -5.55 11.40 -15.10
CA GLY A 303 -5.24 11.03 -13.72
C GLY A 303 -3.90 10.31 -13.60
N SER A 304 -3.58 9.43 -14.57
CA SER A 304 -2.31 8.70 -14.58
C SER A 304 -1.09 9.59 -14.85
N ALA A 305 -1.28 10.77 -15.45
CA ALA A 305 -0.21 11.73 -15.71
C ALA A 305 0.09 12.64 -14.51
N ARG A 306 -0.73 12.59 -13.44
CA ARG A 306 -0.50 13.39 -12.23
C ARG A 306 0.49 12.70 -11.30
N SER A 307 1.28 13.49 -10.58
CA SER A 307 2.19 13.06 -9.53
C SER A 307 1.56 13.10 -8.13
N TRP A 308 0.26 13.38 -8.05
CA TRP A 308 -0.49 13.47 -6.81
C TRP A 308 -1.92 13.03 -7.02
N LEU A 309 -2.58 12.56 -5.95
CA LEU A 309 -4.00 12.19 -5.96
C LEU A 309 -4.69 12.52 -4.64
N LYS A 310 -5.95 12.96 -4.71
CA LYS A 310 -6.79 13.15 -3.53
C LYS A 310 -7.14 11.79 -2.92
N SER A 311 -6.91 11.67 -1.61
CA SER A 311 -7.26 10.52 -0.78
C SER A 311 -8.25 10.96 0.30
N GLU A 312 -9.51 11.17 -0.09
CA GLU A 312 -10.52 11.66 0.86
C GLU A 312 -10.88 10.56 1.87
N ILE A 313 -10.81 10.85 3.17
CA ILE A 313 -11.06 9.87 4.23
C ILE A 313 -12.42 10.10 4.88
N VAL A 314 -12.62 11.30 5.45
CA VAL A 314 -13.88 11.77 6.03
C VAL A 314 -14.19 13.16 5.47
N PRO A 315 -14.44 13.30 4.15
CA PRO A 315 -14.63 14.61 3.52
C PRO A 315 -16.00 15.22 3.83
N ASP A 316 -16.25 16.43 3.35
CA ASP A 316 -17.62 16.92 3.11
C ASP A 316 -18.28 16.08 1.99
N PRO A 317 -19.43 15.41 2.25
CA PRO A 317 -20.13 14.64 1.23
C PRO A 317 -20.47 15.43 -0.04
N ALA A 318 -20.82 16.72 0.09
CA ALA A 318 -21.18 17.56 -1.04
C ALA A 318 -20.02 17.73 -2.02
N GLN A 319 -18.78 17.79 -1.50
CA GLN A 319 -17.56 18.02 -2.28
C GLN A 319 -16.83 16.73 -2.67
N SER A 320 -17.07 15.63 -1.96
CA SER A 320 -16.34 14.37 -2.17
C SER A 320 -16.47 13.84 -3.60
N THR A 321 -15.36 13.35 -4.14
CA THR A 321 -15.25 12.82 -5.51
C THR A 321 -14.80 11.37 -5.56
N THR A 322 -14.30 10.83 -4.44
CA THR A 322 -13.63 9.54 -4.42
C THR A 322 -14.54 8.44 -3.88
N ARG A 323 -14.39 7.23 -4.44
CA ARG A 323 -15.03 6.02 -3.89
C ARG A 323 -14.44 5.63 -2.53
N GLY A 324 -13.17 5.94 -2.30
CA GLY A 324 -12.44 5.62 -1.07
C GLY A 324 -13.13 6.17 0.17
N ALA A 325 -13.55 7.43 0.15
CA ALA A 325 -14.25 8.07 1.27
C ALA A 325 -15.46 7.28 1.78
N GLN A 326 -16.30 6.76 0.87
CA GLN A 326 -17.48 5.98 1.27
C GLN A 326 -17.07 4.69 1.99
N LEU A 327 -16.07 3.98 1.45
CA LEU A 327 -15.59 2.71 2.00
C LEU A 327 -14.86 2.91 3.33
N PHE A 328 -14.08 3.99 3.46
CA PHE A 328 -13.36 4.29 4.69
C PHE A 328 -14.32 4.70 5.80
N THR A 329 -15.24 5.64 5.54
CA THR A 329 -16.24 6.04 6.54
C THR A 329 -17.11 4.89 7.02
N GLU A 330 -17.42 3.92 6.15
CA GLU A 330 -18.15 2.69 6.52
C GLU A 330 -17.42 1.90 7.62
N LYS A 331 -16.10 1.77 7.52
CA LYS A 331 -15.30 1.03 8.51
C LYS A 331 -15.01 1.87 9.76
N LEU A 332 -14.75 3.16 9.59
CA LEU A 332 -14.40 4.07 10.68
C LEU A 332 -15.58 4.31 11.65
N MET A 333 -16.83 4.35 11.17
CA MET A 333 -18.00 4.59 12.04
C MET A 333 -18.29 3.45 13.04
N SER A 334 -17.70 2.26 12.82
CA SER A 334 -17.87 1.08 13.69
C SER A 334 -16.73 0.87 14.69
N LEU A 335 -15.78 1.79 14.77
CA LEU A 335 -14.64 1.65 15.68
C LEU A 335 -15.06 1.76 17.15
N SER A 336 -14.28 1.14 18.03
CA SER A 336 -14.46 1.27 19.48
C SER A 336 -14.19 2.70 19.95
N PRO A 337 -14.82 3.17 21.05
CA PRO A 337 -14.67 4.55 21.53
C PRO A 337 -13.33 4.77 22.26
N ARG A 338 -12.22 4.69 21.53
CA ARG A 338 -10.86 4.91 22.00
C ARG A 338 -10.01 5.55 20.90
N ARG A 339 -8.75 5.83 21.21
CA ARG A 339 -7.79 6.23 20.19
C ARG A 339 -7.36 5.04 19.33
N HIS A 340 -7.22 5.30 18.04
CA HIS A 340 -6.78 4.34 17.02
C HIS A 340 -5.63 4.92 16.20
N THR A 341 -4.74 4.06 15.73
CA THR A 341 -3.77 4.41 14.68
C THR A 341 -4.37 3.99 13.35
N VAL A 342 -4.47 4.94 12.41
CA VAL A 342 -5.04 4.73 11.08
C VAL A 342 -3.95 4.93 10.03
N ILE A 343 -3.78 3.94 9.15
CA ILE A 343 -2.84 4.00 8.03
C ILE A 343 -3.63 3.90 6.73
N ILE A 344 -3.34 4.82 5.81
CA ILE A 344 -3.77 4.73 4.42
C ILE A 344 -2.55 4.35 3.60
N ARG A 345 -2.65 3.23 2.88
CA ARG A 345 -1.55 2.71 2.04
C ARG A 345 -2.05 2.50 0.63
N THR A 346 -1.34 3.05 -0.34
CA THR A 346 -1.58 2.80 -1.76
C THR A 346 -0.42 2.01 -2.34
N THR A 347 -0.75 0.92 -3.05
CA THR A 347 0.23 0.08 -3.76
C THR A 347 -0.12 -0.06 -5.23
N ASP A 348 0.90 -0.37 -6.05
CA ASP A 348 0.70 -0.84 -7.41
C ASP A 348 0.17 -2.29 -7.45
N ASP A 349 0.06 -2.85 -8.66
CA ASP A 349 -0.39 -4.23 -8.92
C ASP A 349 0.60 -5.30 -8.42
N TYR A 350 1.83 -4.92 -8.10
CA TYR A 350 2.86 -5.80 -7.55
C TYR A 350 2.98 -5.68 -6.02
N ASN A 351 2.00 -5.01 -5.37
CA ASN A 351 2.00 -4.70 -3.95
C ASN A 351 3.18 -3.81 -3.47
N LYS A 352 3.86 -3.11 -4.38
CA LYS A 352 4.85 -2.10 -4.00
C LYS A 352 4.12 -0.86 -3.50
N THR A 353 4.43 -0.40 -2.29
CA THR A 353 3.89 0.85 -1.74
C THR A 353 4.38 2.03 -2.58
N ILE A 354 3.44 2.82 -3.09
CA ILE A 354 3.72 4.05 -3.86
C ILE A 354 3.40 5.31 -3.06
N ALA A 355 2.51 5.23 -2.07
CA ALA A 355 2.28 6.28 -1.08
C ALA A 355 1.70 5.68 0.22
N GLU A 356 2.13 6.19 1.37
CA GLU A 356 1.58 5.82 2.67
C GLU A 356 1.49 7.02 3.61
N GLY A 357 0.44 7.06 4.43
CA GLY A 357 0.34 8.04 5.52
C GLY A 357 -0.34 7.44 6.73
N GLU A 358 0.07 7.92 7.90
CA GLU A 358 -0.46 7.53 9.20
C GLU A 358 -1.03 8.75 9.94
N PHE A 359 -2.13 8.53 10.66
CA PHE A 359 -2.66 9.49 11.63
C PHE A 359 -3.31 8.80 12.83
N SER A 360 -3.44 9.55 13.92
CA SER A 360 -4.18 9.15 15.11
C SER A 360 -5.62 9.66 15.04
N LEU A 361 -6.58 8.78 15.31
CA LEU A 361 -8.01 9.11 15.37
C LEU A 361 -8.54 8.87 16.79
N ASP A 362 -9.02 9.92 17.43
CA ASP A 362 -9.64 9.85 18.75
C ASP A 362 -11.16 9.60 18.62
N CYS A 363 -11.57 8.35 18.79
CA CYS A 363 -12.98 7.94 18.69
C CYS A 363 -13.73 8.01 20.04
N THR A 364 -13.17 8.63 21.09
CA THR A 364 -13.86 8.75 22.39
C THR A 364 -15.21 9.48 22.29
N SER A 365 -15.38 10.31 21.26
CA SER A 365 -16.66 10.94 20.88
C SER A 365 -16.75 11.14 19.37
N GLY A 366 -17.93 11.44 18.82
CA GLY A 366 -18.10 11.92 17.43
C GLY A 366 -18.15 10.88 16.31
N LEU A 367 -18.23 9.58 16.63
CA LEU A 367 -18.48 8.51 15.63
C LEU A 367 -19.82 8.68 14.88
N ASP A 368 -20.82 9.28 15.53
CA ASP A 368 -22.11 9.65 14.94
C ASP A 368 -21.96 10.63 13.78
N LYS A 369 -21.01 11.57 13.87
CA LYS A 369 -20.68 12.49 12.78
C LYS A 369 -20.05 11.76 11.60
N ILE A 370 -19.16 10.78 11.83
CA ILE A 370 -18.62 9.93 10.75
C ILE A 370 -19.76 9.15 10.07
N ALA A 371 -20.69 8.60 10.85
CA ALA A 371 -21.87 7.93 10.31
C ALA A 371 -22.75 8.88 9.47
N GLU A 372 -22.88 10.15 9.87
CA GLU A 372 -23.57 11.17 9.07
C GLU A 372 -22.84 11.45 7.74
N VAL A 373 -21.50 11.55 7.75
CA VAL A 373 -20.69 11.68 6.53
C VAL A 373 -20.93 10.49 5.61
N HIS A 374 -20.85 9.27 6.14
CA HIS A 374 -21.09 8.04 5.39
C HIS A 374 -22.47 8.02 4.74
N ARG A 375 -23.50 8.43 5.49
CA ARG A 375 -24.88 8.56 4.98
C ARG A 375 -24.95 9.57 3.83
N GLY A 376 -24.36 10.75 3.99
CA GLY A 376 -24.33 11.78 2.93
C GLY A 376 -23.62 11.29 1.65
N LEU A 377 -22.49 10.59 1.80
CA LEU A 377 -21.76 9.99 0.67
C LEU A 377 -22.60 8.93 -0.05
N SER A 378 -23.27 8.08 0.73
CA SER A 378 -24.18 7.06 0.21
C SER A 378 -25.38 7.70 -0.51
N GLU A 379 -26.00 8.74 0.06
CA GLU A 379 -27.09 9.48 -0.57
C GLU A 379 -26.66 10.12 -1.90
N LYS A 380 -25.49 10.76 -1.94
CA LYS A 380 -24.92 11.35 -3.16
C LYS A 380 -24.69 10.31 -4.26
N LYS A 381 -24.15 9.14 -3.91
CA LYS A 381 -23.99 8.02 -4.86
C LYS A 381 -25.33 7.56 -5.43
N LEU A 382 -26.35 7.46 -4.58
CA LEU A 382 -27.69 7.03 -4.99
C LEU A 382 -28.50 8.14 -5.69
N ALA A 383 -28.04 9.40 -5.64
CA ALA A 383 -28.67 10.52 -6.33
C ALA A 383 -28.61 10.39 -7.86
N GLY A 384 -27.67 9.61 -8.41
CA GLY A 384 -27.65 9.26 -9.84
C GLY A 384 -28.59 8.11 -10.24
N VAL A 385 -29.00 7.27 -9.29
CA VAL A 385 -29.81 6.06 -9.58
C VAL A 385 -31.27 6.45 -9.85
N GLY A 386 -31.74 6.26 -11.07
CA GLY A 386 -33.12 6.50 -11.49
C GLY A 386 -33.95 5.22 -11.53
N LEU A 387 -35.26 5.34 -11.33
CA LEU A 387 -36.20 4.28 -11.71
C LEU A 387 -36.56 4.43 -13.19
N PRO A 388 -36.78 3.33 -13.94
CA PRO A 388 -37.23 3.44 -15.31
C PRO A 388 -38.63 4.05 -15.39
N SER A 389 -38.95 4.65 -16.52
CA SER A 389 -40.32 5.06 -16.82
C SER A 389 -41.19 3.82 -17.08
N PRO A 390 -42.43 3.76 -16.57
CA PRO A 390 -43.32 2.62 -16.84
C PRO A 390 -43.65 2.56 -18.34
N ALA A 391 -43.39 1.42 -18.96
CA ALA A 391 -43.82 1.13 -20.32
C ALA A 391 -45.32 0.77 -20.38
N MET A 392 -45.87 0.28 -19.27
CA MET A 392 -47.29 -0.01 -19.07
C MET A 392 -47.71 0.44 -17.67
N ARG A 393 -48.91 1.02 -17.55
CA ARG A 393 -49.54 1.34 -16.26
C ARG A 393 -50.77 0.45 -16.06
N ASN A 394 -50.71 -0.46 -15.09
CA ASN A 394 -51.80 -1.40 -14.83
C ASN A 394 -51.86 -1.73 -13.34
N ALA A 395 -52.60 -0.92 -12.58
CA ALA A 395 -52.69 -1.04 -11.13
C ALA A 395 -53.17 -2.42 -10.65
N GLY A 396 -54.06 -3.07 -11.42
CA GLY A 396 -54.56 -4.40 -11.11
C GLY A 396 -53.46 -5.46 -11.22
N LEU A 397 -52.66 -5.39 -12.27
CA LEU A 397 -51.52 -6.29 -12.49
C LEU A 397 -50.39 -6.01 -11.49
N GLU A 398 -50.05 -4.74 -11.24
CA GLU A 398 -49.06 -4.32 -10.25
C GLU A 398 -49.41 -4.84 -8.85
N LYS A 399 -50.70 -4.81 -8.46
CA LYS A 399 -51.17 -5.38 -7.18
C LYS A 399 -50.98 -6.90 -7.13
N GLN A 400 -51.23 -7.61 -8.23
CA GLN A 400 -50.99 -9.05 -8.31
C GLN A 400 -49.49 -9.38 -8.19
N MET A 401 -48.64 -8.60 -8.85
CA MET A 401 -47.19 -8.74 -8.79
C MET A 401 -46.66 -8.50 -7.37
N LYS A 402 -47.11 -7.46 -6.67
CA LYS A 402 -46.78 -7.24 -5.25
C LYS A 402 -47.20 -8.41 -4.37
N ALA A 403 -48.41 -8.95 -4.57
CA ALA A 403 -48.92 -10.08 -3.81
C ALA A 403 -48.11 -11.37 -4.06
N ALA A 404 -47.62 -11.57 -5.28
CA ALA A 404 -46.76 -12.69 -5.64
C ALA A 404 -45.37 -12.64 -4.97
N LEU A 405 -44.99 -11.50 -4.38
CA LEU A 405 -43.73 -11.30 -3.68
C LEU A 405 -43.86 -11.33 -2.14
N LYS A 406 -45.01 -11.75 -1.61
CA LYS A 406 -45.26 -11.80 -0.15
C LYS A 406 -44.22 -12.63 0.63
N ASP A 407 -43.67 -13.66 -0.01
CA ASP A 407 -42.72 -14.60 0.62
C ASP A 407 -41.29 -14.04 0.68
N TRP A 408 -41.06 -12.84 0.15
CA TRP A 408 -39.76 -12.14 0.23
C TRP A 408 -39.53 -11.41 1.56
N SER A 409 -40.41 -11.64 2.54
CA SER A 409 -40.26 -11.16 3.91
C SER A 409 -38.85 -11.50 4.45
N PRO A 410 -38.17 -10.55 5.10
CA PRO A 410 -38.70 -9.31 5.68
C PRO A 410 -38.74 -8.11 4.70
N LYS A 411 -38.38 -8.29 3.42
CA LYS A 411 -38.41 -7.21 2.42
C LYS A 411 -39.86 -6.93 2.00
N LYS A 412 -40.26 -5.65 1.98
CA LYS A 412 -41.63 -5.26 1.64
C LYS A 412 -41.69 -4.62 0.25
N PRO A 413 -42.36 -5.21 -0.75
CA PRO A 413 -42.49 -4.59 -2.07
C PRO A 413 -43.37 -3.33 -1.97
N ILE A 414 -42.80 -2.16 -2.29
CA ILE A 414 -43.47 -0.86 -2.17
C ILE A 414 -43.92 -0.30 -3.53
N LYS A 415 -43.24 -0.64 -4.63
CA LYS A 415 -43.60 -0.17 -5.99
C LYS A 415 -43.23 -1.21 -7.03
N VAL A 416 -44.06 -1.37 -8.06
CA VAL A 416 -43.79 -2.21 -9.24
C VAL A 416 -43.90 -1.31 -10.45
N ILE A 417 -42.89 -1.32 -11.32
CA ILE A 417 -42.84 -0.57 -12.56
C ILE A 417 -42.76 -1.58 -13.68
N ILE A 418 -43.78 -1.66 -14.53
CA ILE A 418 -43.78 -2.57 -15.68
C ILE A 418 -42.90 -1.94 -16.76
N THR A 419 -41.81 -2.62 -17.13
CA THR A 419 -40.79 -2.11 -18.07
C THR A 419 -41.03 -2.56 -19.50
N ASP A 420 -41.83 -3.61 -19.70
CA ASP A 420 -42.27 -4.05 -21.03
C ASP A 420 -43.59 -3.39 -21.43
N ARG A 421 -43.74 -3.09 -22.73
CA ARG A 421 -45.00 -2.53 -23.28
C ARG A 421 -46.11 -3.57 -23.38
N ASP A 422 -45.73 -4.83 -23.59
CA ASP A 422 -46.63 -5.95 -23.81
C ASP A 422 -46.06 -7.23 -23.18
N TRP A 423 -46.91 -8.25 -23.08
CA TRP A 423 -46.51 -9.57 -22.62
C TRP A 423 -45.76 -10.35 -23.70
N THR A 424 -44.68 -11.03 -23.33
CA THR A 424 -44.05 -12.03 -24.20
C THR A 424 -44.79 -13.36 -24.06
N ILE A 425 -45.42 -13.83 -25.14
CA ILE A 425 -46.14 -15.11 -25.14
C ILE A 425 -45.16 -16.26 -25.32
N GLN A 426 -45.24 -17.23 -24.42
CA GLN A 426 -44.43 -18.43 -24.44
C GLN A 426 -45.27 -19.59 -25.00
N HIS A 427 -44.72 -20.29 -25.99
CA HIS A 427 -45.36 -21.44 -26.64
C HIS A 427 -44.61 -22.73 -26.31
N HIS A 428 -45.32 -23.86 -26.28
CA HIS A 428 -44.72 -25.17 -26.17
C HIS A 428 -43.88 -25.46 -27.43
N PRO A 429 -42.62 -25.90 -27.32
CA PRO A 429 -41.70 -25.99 -28.46
C PRO A 429 -42.15 -26.99 -29.53
N VAL A 430 -42.92 -28.02 -29.15
CA VAL A 430 -43.40 -29.06 -30.08
C VAL A 430 -44.78 -28.75 -30.67
N THR A 431 -45.78 -28.46 -29.83
CA THR A 431 -47.19 -28.33 -30.27
C THR A 431 -47.55 -26.92 -30.71
N GLY A 432 -46.71 -25.92 -30.43
CA GLY A 432 -47.02 -24.51 -30.65
C GLY A 432 -48.13 -23.97 -29.76
N ALA A 433 -48.64 -24.75 -28.79
CA ALA A 433 -49.70 -24.30 -27.89
C ALA A 433 -49.17 -23.20 -26.95
N VAL A 434 -49.99 -22.17 -26.69
CA VAL A 434 -49.67 -21.14 -25.68
C VAL A 434 -49.60 -21.79 -24.30
N VAL A 435 -48.48 -21.66 -23.61
CA VAL A 435 -48.28 -22.23 -22.26
C VAL A 435 -48.32 -21.16 -21.18
N SER A 436 -47.77 -19.99 -21.46
CA SER A 436 -47.72 -18.90 -20.50
C SER A 436 -47.39 -17.58 -21.18
N ARG A 437 -47.33 -16.52 -20.39
CA ARG A 437 -46.78 -15.25 -20.83
C ARG A 437 -45.91 -14.65 -19.74
N THR A 438 -44.86 -13.93 -20.12
CA THR A 438 -43.92 -13.28 -19.22
C THR A 438 -43.89 -11.76 -19.42
N ILE A 439 -43.59 -11.03 -18.36
CA ILE A 439 -43.42 -9.57 -18.41
C ILE A 439 -42.37 -9.14 -17.39
N ASN A 440 -41.52 -8.20 -17.77
CA ASN A 440 -40.46 -7.67 -16.94
C ASN A 440 -40.91 -6.42 -16.18
N THR A 441 -40.35 -6.27 -14.98
CA THR A 441 -40.64 -5.16 -14.09
C THR A 441 -39.38 -4.73 -13.34
N THR A 442 -39.36 -3.48 -12.90
CA THR A 442 -38.51 -3.03 -11.79
C THR A 442 -39.37 -2.93 -10.55
N THR A 443 -39.10 -3.76 -9.54
CA THR A 443 -39.83 -3.76 -8.27
C THR A 443 -38.96 -3.19 -7.16
N VAL A 444 -39.44 -2.13 -6.51
CA VAL A 444 -38.77 -1.51 -5.37
C VAL A 444 -39.27 -2.11 -4.07
N PHE A 445 -38.33 -2.46 -3.20
CA PHE A 445 -38.57 -2.99 -1.87
C PHE A 445 -38.06 -2.01 -0.82
N LYS A 446 -38.78 -1.93 0.30
CA LYS A 446 -38.26 -1.40 1.56
C LYS A 446 -37.65 -2.53 2.36
N LEU A 447 -36.38 -2.39 2.73
CA LEU A 447 -35.63 -3.35 3.53
C LEU A 447 -35.92 -3.14 5.03
N PRO A 448 -35.57 -4.10 5.91
CA PRO A 448 -35.84 -4.02 7.35
C PRO A 448 -35.17 -2.83 8.05
N ASP A 449 -33.99 -2.44 7.57
CA ASP A 449 -33.24 -1.26 8.02
C ASP A 449 -33.87 0.08 7.56
N GLY A 450 -34.94 0.02 6.77
CA GLY A 450 -35.65 1.18 6.25
C GLY A 450 -35.13 1.69 4.91
N SER A 451 -34.02 1.17 4.40
CA SER A 451 -33.46 1.52 3.08
C SER A 451 -34.33 0.96 1.94
N CYS A 452 -34.11 1.44 0.71
CA CYS A 452 -34.82 0.97 -0.48
C CYS A 452 -33.86 0.37 -1.50
N ARG A 453 -34.26 -0.75 -2.10
CA ARG A 453 -33.55 -1.43 -3.19
C ARG A 453 -34.55 -1.82 -4.25
N TYR A 454 -34.21 -1.63 -5.52
CA TYR A 454 -34.99 -2.21 -6.61
C TYR A 454 -34.37 -3.51 -7.09
N PHE A 455 -35.23 -4.39 -7.59
CA PHE A 455 -34.86 -5.62 -8.28
C PHE A 455 -35.56 -5.63 -9.63
N GLU A 456 -34.85 -6.06 -10.66
CA GLU A 456 -35.48 -6.43 -11.92
C GLU A 456 -36.13 -7.81 -11.74
N ILE A 457 -37.46 -7.88 -11.89
CA ILE A 457 -38.23 -9.10 -11.63
C ILE A 457 -39.10 -9.38 -12.85
N SER A 458 -38.96 -10.58 -13.38
CA SER A 458 -39.87 -11.11 -14.40
C SER A 458 -41.03 -11.83 -13.70
N PHE A 459 -42.24 -11.57 -14.17
CA PHE A 459 -43.45 -12.28 -13.75
C PHE A 459 -43.99 -13.13 -14.87
N LYS A 460 -44.57 -14.29 -14.53
CA LYS A 460 -45.24 -15.19 -15.46
C LYS A 460 -46.71 -15.36 -15.09
N GLN A 461 -47.56 -15.51 -16.10
CA GLN A 461 -48.92 -16.01 -15.95
C GLN A 461 -49.10 -17.27 -16.79
N GLN A 462 -49.49 -18.37 -16.15
CA GLN A 462 -49.76 -19.64 -16.83
C GLN A 462 -51.07 -19.55 -17.63
N TYR A 463 -51.12 -20.17 -18.80
CA TYR A 463 -52.31 -20.25 -19.63
C TYR A 463 -53.05 -21.57 -19.38
N ALA A 464 -54.34 -21.49 -19.09
CA ALA A 464 -55.18 -22.66 -18.76
C ALA A 464 -56.31 -22.87 -19.78
N GLY A 465 -56.00 -22.78 -21.08
CA GLY A 465 -56.94 -23.15 -22.16
C GLY A 465 -58.07 -22.15 -22.43
N GLY A 466 -57.92 -20.89 -22.01
CA GLY A 466 -58.89 -19.82 -22.31
C GLY A 466 -58.68 -18.53 -21.53
N LYS A 467 -57.90 -18.59 -20.44
CA LYS A 467 -57.52 -17.43 -19.64
C LYS A 467 -56.11 -17.58 -19.05
N TYR A 468 -55.46 -16.47 -18.80
CA TYR A 468 -54.21 -16.41 -18.04
C TYR A 468 -54.49 -16.39 -16.53
N GLY A 469 -53.68 -17.11 -15.76
CA GLY A 469 -53.75 -17.16 -14.31
C GLY A 469 -53.20 -15.91 -13.61
N LYS A 470 -53.04 -16.00 -12.27
CA LYS A 470 -52.42 -14.93 -11.47
C LYS A 470 -50.94 -14.78 -11.82
N ALA A 471 -50.41 -13.56 -11.67
CA ALA A 471 -48.98 -13.33 -11.78
C ALA A 471 -48.22 -14.13 -10.71
N GLN A 472 -47.13 -14.75 -11.12
CA GLN A 472 -46.19 -15.48 -10.26
C GLN A 472 -44.79 -14.96 -10.56
N GLN A 473 -43.92 -14.88 -9.55
CA GLN A 473 -42.52 -14.56 -9.77
C GLN A 473 -41.88 -15.65 -10.65
N PHE A 474 -41.14 -15.23 -11.68
CA PHE A 474 -40.55 -16.12 -12.68
C PHE A 474 -39.03 -16.04 -12.70
N GLY A 475 -38.47 -14.83 -12.60
CA GLY A 475 -37.04 -14.60 -12.60
C GLY A 475 -36.68 -13.36 -11.79
N VAL A 476 -35.44 -13.30 -11.32
CA VAL A 476 -34.85 -12.15 -10.64
C VAL A 476 -33.56 -11.82 -11.36
N GLY A 477 -33.44 -10.60 -11.85
CA GLY A 477 -32.25 -10.05 -12.49
C GLY A 477 -31.48 -9.14 -11.54
N ASP A 478 -30.96 -8.05 -12.10
CA ASP A 478 -30.12 -7.10 -11.37
C ASP A 478 -30.85 -6.39 -10.22
N SER A 479 -30.06 -5.84 -9.31
CA SER A 479 -30.57 -5.05 -8.20
C SER A 479 -29.65 -3.88 -7.89
N ALA A 480 -30.24 -2.77 -7.47
CA ALA A 480 -29.46 -1.64 -6.98
C ALA A 480 -30.20 -0.91 -5.85
N ASP A 481 -29.41 -0.37 -4.92
CA ASP A 481 -29.94 0.52 -3.88
C ASP A 481 -30.47 1.80 -4.53
N ILE A 482 -31.50 2.38 -3.92
CA ILE A 482 -32.10 3.63 -4.38
C ILE A 482 -32.58 4.45 -3.20
N LEU A 483 -32.52 5.78 -3.33
CA LEU A 483 -33.16 6.67 -2.37
C LEU A 483 -34.66 6.39 -2.30
N CYS A 484 -35.17 6.08 -1.11
CA CYS A 484 -36.61 5.87 -0.91
C CYS A 484 -37.45 7.09 -1.35
N SER A 485 -36.88 8.29 -1.28
CA SER A 485 -37.51 9.54 -1.75
C SER A 485 -37.78 9.58 -3.26
N LYS A 486 -37.11 8.74 -4.05
CA LYS A 486 -37.31 8.57 -5.50
C LYS A 486 -38.39 7.56 -5.86
N VAL A 487 -38.97 6.87 -4.88
CA VAL A 487 -39.95 5.79 -5.11
C VAL A 487 -41.38 6.35 -5.27
N LYS A 488 -41.55 7.67 -5.36
CA LYS A 488 -42.85 8.36 -5.47
C LYS A 488 -43.69 7.87 -6.65
#